data_AF-A0ABC9SPI2-F1
#
_entry.id   AF-A0ABC9SPI2-F1
#
_cell.length_a   1.000
_cell.length_b   1.000
_cell.length_c   1.000
_cell.angle_alpha   90.00
_cell.angle_beta   90.00
_cell.angle_gamma   90.00
#
_symmetry.space_group_name_H-M   'P 1'
#
loop_
_entity.id
_entity.type
_entity.pdbx_description
1 polymer ?
#
loop_
_entity_poly.entity_id
_entity_poly.type
_entity_poly.pdbx_seq_one_letter_code
_entity_poly.pdbx_strand_id
1 'polypeptide(L)' 'MKTTKARPDLIGQTGSITRSIEIIDAKETEHGVSVRVSDNVGEVYWTDLNDVELD' A
#
# COMPACT_ATOMS: atom_id res chain seq x y z
N MET A 1 20.90 -19.15 16.03
CA MET A 1 21.10 -17.88 15.30
C MET A 1 20.86 -18.13 13.82
N LYS A 2 19.93 -17.40 13.16
CA LYS A 2 19.83 -17.42 11.70
C LYS A 2 20.87 -16.45 11.15
N THR A 3 21.78 -16.93 10.30
CA THR A 3 22.75 -16.09 9.58
C THR A 3 22.08 -15.49 8.34
N THR A 4 21.98 -14.16 8.28
CA THR A 4 21.46 -13.44 7.11
C THR A 4 22.57 -13.32 6.06
N LYS A 5 22.33 -13.80 4.83
CA LYS A 5 23.29 -13.69 3.71
C LYS A 5 22.99 -12.45 2.86
N ALA A 6 23.99 -11.64 2.57
CA ALA A 6 23.86 -10.47 1.70
C ALA A 6 23.65 -10.86 0.22
N ARG A 7 22.90 -10.02 -0.52
CA ARG A 7 22.58 -10.15 -1.96
C ARG A 7 22.89 -8.86 -2.73
N PRO A 8 24.18 -8.55 -2.97
CA PRO A 8 24.57 -7.32 -3.67
C PRO A 8 24.15 -7.29 -5.14
N ASP A 9 23.85 -8.46 -5.73
CA ASP A 9 23.37 -8.63 -7.11
C ASP A 9 21.98 -8.02 -7.37
N LEU A 10 21.22 -7.74 -6.31
CA LEU A 10 19.91 -7.11 -6.40
C LEU A 10 19.99 -5.57 -6.34
N ILE A 11 21.13 -4.99 -5.94
CA ILE A 11 21.28 -3.54 -5.81
C ILE A 11 21.20 -2.88 -7.20
N GLY A 12 20.27 -1.94 -7.36
CA GLY A 12 20.04 -1.21 -8.60
C GLY A 12 19.00 -1.85 -9.53
N GLN A 13 18.43 -3.00 -9.17
CA GLN A 13 17.26 -3.55 -9.88
C GLN A 13 15.98 -2.83 -9.45
N THR A 14 15.05 -2.66 -10.39
CA THR A 14 13.71 -2.13 -10.13
C THR A 14 12.69 -3.26 -10.00
N GLY A 15 11.62 -3.01 -9.26
CA GLY A 15 10.53 -3.95 -9.10
C GLY A 15 9.31 -3.26 -8.50
N SER A 16 8.18 -3.95 -8.55
CA SER A 16 6.92 -3.47 -7.97
C SER A 16 6.55 -4.35 -6.78
N ILE A 17 6.06 -3.73 -5.71
CA ILE A 17 5.52 -4.44 -4.55
C ILE A 17 4.01 -4.26 -4.59
N THR A 18 3.28 -5.36 -4.70
CA THR A 18 1.83 -5.36 -4.49
C THR A 18 1.56 -5.19 -3.00
N ARG A 19 0.82 -4.15 -2.62
CA ARG A 19 0.36 -3.93 -1.25
C ARG A 19 -1.13 -4.20 -1.19
N SER A 20 -1.54 -5.12 -0.34
CA SER A 20 -2.96 -5.29 -0.02
C SER A 20 -3.35 -4.23 0.99
N ILE A 21 -4.54 -3.66 0.81
CA ILE A 21 -5.09 -2.63 1.69
C ILE A 21 -6.46 -3.05 2.21
N GLU A 22 -6.82 -2.53 3.38
CA GLU A 22 -8.16 -2.60 3.96
C GLU A 22 -8.70 -1.17 4.06
N ILE A 23 -9.91 -0.92 3.54
CA ILE A 23 -10.59 0.36 3.75
C ILE A 23 -11.17 0.36 5.16
N ILE A 24 -10.73 1.32 5.99
CA ILE A 24 -11.12 1.43 7.40
C ILE A 24 -11.99 2.67 7.69
N ASP A 25 -12.07 3.63 6.76
CA ASP A 25 -12.96 4.80 6.82
C ASP A 25 -13.20 5.34 5.41
N ALA A 26 -14.31 6.05 5.18
CA ALA A 26 -14.62 6.66 3.89
C ALA A 26 -15.44 7.95 4.07
N LYS A 27 -15.12 8.97 3.27
CA LYS A 27 -15.82 10.27 3.27
C LYS A 27 -16.18 10.67 1.86
N GLU A 28 -17.46 10.93 1.65
CA GLU A 28 -17.99 11.43 0.38
C GLU A 28 -18.17 12.95 0.46
N THR A 29 -17.78 13.62 -0.61
CA THR A 29 -17.96 15.06 -0.83
C THR A 29 -18.58 15.29 -2.21
N GLU A 30 -18.97 16.53 -2.51
CA GLU A 30 -19.46 16.89 -3.85
C GLU A 30 -18.42 16.65 -4.98
N HIS A 31 -17.15 16.48 -4.62
CA HIS A 31 -16.04 16.30 -5.57
C HIS A 31 -15.52 14.85 -5.66
N GLY A 32 -16.06 13.91 -4.87
CA GLY A 32 -15.66 12.51 -4.90
C GLY A 32 -15.59 11.84 -3.53
N VAL A 33 -15.03 10.62 -3.51
CA VAL A 33 -14.91 9.77 -2.33
C VAL A 33 -13.43 9.61 -1.97
N SER A 34 -13.07 10.04 -0.77
CA SER A 34 -11.77 9.74 -0.17
C SER A 34 -11.92 8.55 0.78
N VAL A 35 -10.99 7.62 0.72
CA VAL A 35 -10.94 6.43 1.59
C VAL A 35 -9.70 6.48 2.48
N ARG A 36 -9.85 6.07 3.73
CA ARG A 36 -8.74 5.81 4.64
C ARG A 36 -8.45 4.34 4.61
N VAL A 37 -7.20 4.00 4.33
CA VAL A 37 -6.77 2.63 4.13
C VAL A 37 -5.71 2.25 5.16
N SER A 38 -5.72 0.98 5.58
CA SER A 38 -4.63 0.34 6.32
C SER A 38 -3.98 -0.68 5.39
N ASP A 39 -2.66 -0.57 5.17
CA ASP A 39 -1.95 -1.57 4.38
C ASP A 39 -1.48 -2.77 5.22
N ASN A 40 -1.08 -3.85 4.55
CA ASN A 40 -0.64 -5.08 5.19
C ASN A 40 0.73 -4.96 5.90
N VAL A 41 1.38 -3.79 5.85
CA VAL A 41 2.61 -3.49 6.59
C VAL A 41 2.37 -2.53 7.76
N GLY A 42 1.12 -2.11 7.98
CA GLY A 42 0.67 -1.35 9.14
C GLY A 42 0.64 0.17 8.94
N GLU A 43 0.83 0.66 7.71
CA GLU A 43 0.67 2.09 7.39
C GLU A 43 -0.80 2.44 7.20
N VAL A 44 -1.20 3.62 7.70
CA VAL A 44 -2.58 4.12 7.58
C VAL A 44 -2.58 5.50 6.96
N TYR A 45 -3.27 5.67 5.83
CA TYR A 45 -3.31 6.93 5.09
C TYR A 45 -4.65 7.14 4.36
N TRP A 46 -4.91 8.37 3.93
CA TRP A 46 -6.05 8.71 3.07
C TRP A 46 -5.60 8.71 1.61
N THR A 47 -6.47 8.24 0.71
CA THR A 47 -6.28 8.25 -0.74
C THR A 47 -7.64 8.38 -1.44
N ASP A 48 -7.64 8.61 -2.74
CA ASP A 48 -8.86 8.67 -3.53
C ASP A 48 -9.36 7.26 -3.87
N LEU A 49 -10.68 7.06 -3.85
CA LEU A 49 -11.26 5.74 -4.16
C LEU A 49 -10.86 5.25 -5.57
N ASN A 50 -10.63 6.17 -6.51
CA ASN A 50 -10.21 5.84 -7.87
C ASN A 50 -8.78 5.29 -7.96
N ASP A 51 -7.95 5.52 -6.94
CA ASP A 51 -6.59 4.99 -6.85
C ASP A 51 -6.55 3.60 -6.17
N VAL A 52 -7.73 3.10 -5.78
CA VAL A 52 -7.90 1.80 -5.12
C VAL A 52 -8.62 0.83 -6.06
N GLU A 53 -8.00 -0.29 -6.36
CA GLU A 53 -8.63 -1.41 -7.06
C GLU A 53 -9.37 -2.29 -6.04
N LEU A 54 -10.68 -2.46 -6.23
CA LEU A 54 -11.54 -3.30 -5.40
C LEU A 54 -11.92 -4.57 -6.18
N ASP A 55 -11.71 -5.74 -5.56
CA ASP A 55 -12.16 -7.05 -6.06
C ASP A 55 -13.65 -7.33 -5.73
#